data_AF-A0A7J4ND52-F1
#
_entry.id   AF-A0A7J4ND52-F1
#
_cell.length_a   1.000
_cell.length_b   1.000
_cell.length_c   1.000
_cell.angle_alpha   90.00
_cell.angle_beta   90.00
_cell.angle_gamma   90.00
#
_symmetry.space_group_name_H-M   'P 1'
#
loop_
_entity.id
_entity.type
_entity.pdbx_description
1 polymer ?
#
loop_
_entity_poly.entity_id
_entity_poly.type
_entity_poly.pdbx_seq_one_letter_code
_entity_poly.pdbx_strand_id
1 'polypeptide(L)'
;MRAVMALSGGMDSTGLLLRLLADGYKVSCISYEYGQKHNIEIERAIANMAYLANNDIQVEHKIADLSSAMGLFESSLISGGEEIPEGHYEEDQMKSTVVPNRNAIFASILYGYALSVALREDSDVEIALGVHSGDHAIYPDCRPEFYASIGESFALGNWDSEKVSFHLPYIDGNKETILTDALKSCKKLGLDFDTVFANTNTSYNPDERGRSSGTSGADVERILAFHAIGRKDPVEYVKPWEEVLAGALKAQLRYHVMKENGTERPFTGEFDKHFEEGFYNCADCGKALFESKSKFDSGCGWPAFSSETGEANITQLKDNSHGMTRIEVRCSGCDSHLGHLFHESKGPRYCINSICLDFKEE
;
A
#
# COMPACT_ATOMS: atom_id res chain seq x y z
N MET A 1 -27.25 13.81 -8.24
CA MET A 1 -26.37 12.71 -8.69
C MET A 1 -26.55 11.54 -7.74
N ARG A 2 -26.51 10.30 -8.24
CA ARG A 2 -26.77 9.09 -7.46
C ARG A 2 -25.57 8.17 -7.58
N ALA A 3 -25.01 7.74 -6.45
CA ALA A 3 -23.88 6.81 -6.45
C ALA A 3 -24.17 5.58 -5.60
N VAL A 4 -23.58 4.47 -6.01
CA VAL A 4 -23.49 3.22 -5.26
C VAL A 4 -22.03 2.85 -5.14
N MET A 5 -21.58 2.47 -3.94
CA MET A 5 -20.16 2.18 -3.71
C MET A 5 -19.96 1.06 -2.71
N ALA A 6 -18.82 0.37 -2.84
CA ALA A 6 -18.35 -0.54 -1.80
C ALA A 6 -17.71 0.25 -0.65
N LEU A 7 -18.18 0.05 0.57
CA LEU A 7 -17.62 0.64 1.79
C LEU A 7 -16.94 -0.47 2.59
N SER A 8 -15.62 -0.53 2.54
CA SER A 8 -14.86 -1.53 3.30
C SER A 8 -14.69 -1.14 4.77
N GLY A 9 -14.70 0.16 5.10
CA GLY A 9 -14.29 0.67 6.40
C GLY A 9 -12.81 0.99 6.50
N GLY A 10 -12.08 0.83 5.39
CA GLY A 10 -10.71 1.35 5.23
C GLY A 10 -10.67 2.80 4.78
N MET A 11 -9.46 3.35 4.78
CA MET A 11 -9.19 4.75 4.43
C MET A 11 -9.74 5.16 3.07
N ASP A 12 -9.52 4.33 2.05
CA ASP A 12 -9.78 4.71 0.65
C ASP A 12 -11.29 4.78 0.37
N SER A 13 -12.04 3.77 0.83
CA SER A 13 -13.50 3.76 0.67
C SER A 13 -14.18 4.82 1.54
N THR A 14 -13.67 5.11 2.74
CA THR A 14 -14.17 6.24 3.56
C THR A 14 -13.87 7.59 2.89
N GLY A 15 -12.66 7.79 2.36
CA GLY A 15 -12.29 9.01 1.64
C GLY A 15 -13.14 9.23 0.38
N LEU A 16 -13.44 8.16 -0.36
CA LEU A 16 -14.37 8.21 -1.49
C LEU A 16 -15.78 8.60 -1.07
N LEU A 17 -16.31 7.99 0.01
CA LEU A 17 -17.64 8.32 0.51
C LEU A 17 -17.75 9.81 0.85
N LEU A 18 -16.77 10.35 1.57
CA LEU A 18 -16.72 11.77 1.93
C LEU A 18 -16.72 12.66 0.68
N ARG A 19 -15.93 12.31 -0.35
CA ARG A 19 -15.89 13.06 -1.62
C ARG A 19 -17.24 13.06 -2.31
N LEU A 20 -17.89 11.91 -2.46
CA LEU A 20 -19.20 11.80 -3.11
C LEU A 20 -20.27 12.62 -2.36
N LEU A 21 -20.30 12.52 -1.02
CA LEU A 21 -21.22 13.31 -0.20
C LEU A 21 -20.96 14.81 -0.34
N ALA A 22 -19.69 15.21 -0.30
CA ALA A 22 -19.28 16.59 -0.49
C ALA A 22 -19.67 17.11 -1.89
N ASP A 23 -19.61 16.28 -2.92
CA ASP A 23 -20.02 16.61 -4.28
C ASP A 23 -21.55 16.61 -4.49
N GLY A 24 -22.33 16.27 -3.44
CA GLY A 24 -23.79 16.34 -3.45
C GLY A 24 -24.46 15.08 -4.00
N TYR A 25 -23.76 13.94 -4.00
CA TYR A 25 -24.37 12.66 -4.35
C TYR A 25 -25.26 12.16 -3.22
N LYS A 26 -26.39 11.54 -3.60
CA LYS A 26 -27.08 10.59 -2.74
C LYS A 26 -26.37 9.23 -2.87
N VAL A 27 -25.84 8.71 -1.77
CA VAL A 27 -24.97 7.52 -1.79
C VAL A 27 -25.64 6.33 -1.12
N SER A 28 -25.53 5.14 -1.72
CA SER A 28 -25.78 3.87 -1.04
C SER A 28 -24.50 3.05 -0.99
N CYS A 29 -24.14 2.64 0.21
CA CYS A 29 -22.97 1.83 0.51
C CYS A 29 -23.35 0.37 0.67
N ILE A 30 -22.47 -0.51 0.21
CA ILE A 30 -22.50 -1.94 0.51
C ILE A 30 -21.15 -2.37 1.10
N SER A 31 -21.17 -3.10 2.22
CA SER A 31 -20.01 -3.81 2.76
C SER A 31 -20.17 -5.30 2.50
N TYR A 32 -19.06 -6.00 2.32
CA TYR A 32 -19.04 -7.44 2.11
C TYR A 32 -18.46 -8.15 3.33
N GLU A 33 -19.22 -9.07 3.91
CA GLU A 33 -18.73 -10.01 4.92
C GLU A 33 -18.44 -11.33 4.23
N TYR A 34 -17.17 -11.71 4.08
CA TYR A 34 -16.77 -12.86 3.24
C TYR A 34 -15.87 -13.87 3.96
N GLY A 35 -15.91 -13.91 5.30
CA GLY A 35 -15.07 -14.81 6.11
C GLY A 35 -13.69 -14.25 6.45
N GLN A 36 -13.52 -12.93 6.37
CA GLN A 36 -12.31 -12.25 6.84
C GLN A 36 -12.08 -12.48 8.35
N LYS A 37 -10.81 -12.69 8.74
CA LYS A 37 -10.38 -13.14 10.09
C LYS A 37 -10.94 -12.30 11.24
N HIS A 38 -11.14 -10.99 11.02
CA HIS A 38 -11.77 -10.07 11.96
C HIS A 38 -12.77 -9.14 11.26
N ASN A 39 -13.95 -8.95 11.86
CA ASN A 39 -14.99 -8.03 11.35
C ASN A 39 -14.73 -6.55 11.68
N ILE A 40 -13.51 -6.21 12.13
CA ILE A 40 -13.12 -4.86 12.55
C ILE A 40 -13.41 -3.84 11.45
N GLU A 41 -13.13 -4.16 10.18
CA GLU A 41 -13.38 -3.24 9.06
C GLU A 41 -14.86 -2.86 8.93
N ILE A 42 -15.77 -3.83 9.07
CA ILE A 42 -17.21 -3.61 9.04
C ILE A 42 -17.65 -2.79 10.26
N GLU A 43 -17.11 -3.08 11.45
CA GLU A 43 -17.38 -2.29 12.65
C GLU A 43 -16.95 -0.83 12.48
N ARG A 44 -15.79 -0.59 11.84
CA ARG A 44 -15.31 0.76 11.49
C ARG A 44 -16.21 1.46 10.48
N ALA A 45 -16.68 0.76 9.45
CA ALA A 45 -17.66 1.29 8.51
C ALA A 45 -18.96 1.70 9.23
N ILE A 46 -19.49 0.85 10.11
CA ILE A 46 -20.70 1.13 10.90
C ILE A 46 -20.48 2.34 11.83
N ALA A 47 -19.33 2.42 12.50
CA ALA A 47 -18.99 3.55 13.36
C ALA A 47 -18.98 4.88 12.58
N ASN A 48 -18.43 4.87 11.37
CA ASN A 48 -18.49 6.03 10.48
C ASN A 48 -19.91 6.36 10.01
N MET A 49 -20.76 5.37 9.72
CA MET A 49 -22.17 5.62 9.40
C MET A 49 -22.90 6.28 10.58
N ALA A 50 -22.66 5.80 11.80
CA ALA A 50 -23.24 6.39 13.01
C ALA A 50 -22.75 7.83 13.22
N TYR A 51 -21.46 8.10 12.97
CA TYR A 51 -20.91 9.46 13.05
C TYR A 51 -21.54 10.39 12.02
N LEU A 52 -21.70 9.97 10.77
CA LEU A 52 -22.40 10.75 9.73
C LEU A 52 -23.85 11.03 10.13
N ALA A 53 -24.57 10.02 10.62
CA ALA A 53 -25.96 10.17 11.05
C ALA A 53 -26.10 11.18 12.21
N ASN A 54 -25.16 11.19 13.16
CA ASN A 54 -25.11 12.17 14.25
C ASN A 54 -24.81 13.61 13.78
N ASN A 55 -24.34 13.78 12.54
CA ASN A 55 -24.12 15.06 11.89
C ASN A 55 -25.17 15.32 10.79
N ASP A 56 -26.36 14.73 10.92
CA ASP A 56 -27.50 14.89 9.99
C ASP A 56 -27.24 14.44 8.54
N ILE A 57 -26.22 13.61 8.31
CA ILE A 57 -25.90 13.03 7.01
C ILE A 57 -26.36 11.57 6.99
N GLN A 58 -27.46 11.31 6.29
CA GLN A 58 -28.02 9.96 6.16
C GLN A 58 -27.47 9.25 4.92
N VAL A 59 -26.87 8.08 5.13
CA VAL A 59 -26.32 7.21 4.08
C VAL A 59 -26.96 5.83 4.21
N GLU A 60 -27.50 5.30 3.12
CA GLU A 60 -27.98 3.92 3.10
C GLU A 60 -26.76 2.98 3.15
N HIS A 61 -26.68 2.10 4.15
CA HIS A 61 -25.59 1.12 4.26
C HIS A 61 -26.16 -0.28 4.41
N LYS A 62 -25.73 -1.20 3.54
CA LYS A 62 -26.09 -2.62 3.59
C LYS A 62 -24.86 -3.48 3.80
N ILE A 63 -25.02 -4.58 4.51
CA ILE A 63 -23.99 -5.60 4.66
C ILE A 63 -24.46 -6.84 3.90
N ALA A 64 -23.66 -7.29 2.95
CA ALA A 64 -23.89 -8.51 2.19
C ALA A 64 -22.99 -9.61 2.76
N ASP A 65 -23.62 -10.63 3.34
CA ASP A 65 -22.95 -11.85 3.79
C ASP A 65 -22.70 -12.76 2.58
N LEU A 66 -21.42 -12.95 2.27
CA LEU A 66 -20.87 -13.81 1.24
C LEU A 66 -20.04 -14.95 1.82
N SER A 67 -20.02 -15.14 3.14
CA SER A 67 -19.19 -16.13 3.83
C SER A 67 -19.36 -17.54 3.24
N SER A 68 -20.60 -17.95 2.95
CA SER A 68 -20.91 -19.25 2.35
C SER A 68 -20.34 -19.44 0.95
N ALA A 69 -20.39 -18.41 0.10
CA ALA A 69 -19.88 -18.48 -1.27
C ALA A 69 -18.36 -18.35 -1.31
N MET A 70 -17.80 -17.51 -0.43
CA MET A 70 -16.38 -17.19 -0.39
C MET A 70 -15.58 -18.27 0.33
N GLY A 71 -16.22 -19.05 1.21
CA GLY A 71 -15.64 -20.26 1.82
C GLY A 71 -15.33 -21.39 0.82
N LEU A 72 -15.70 -21.26 -0.46
CA LEU A 72 -15.31 -22.19 -1.52
C LEU A 72 -13.87 -21.96 -2.03
N PHE A 73 -13.27 -20.80 -1.74
CA PHE A 73 -11.94 -20.43 -2.24
C PHE A 73 -10.86 -20.69 -1.19
N GLU A 74 -9.72 -21.22 -1.62
CA GLU A 74 -8.53 -21.38 -0.76
C GLU A 74 -7.76 -20.06 -0.68
N SER A 75 -7.60 -19.49 0.52
CA SER A 75 -6.71 -18.34 0.77
C SER A 75 -6.32 -18.24 2.24
N SER A 76 -5.14 -17.67 2.55
CA SER A 76 -4.68 -17.48 3.93
C SER A 76 -5.61 -16.57 4.77
N LEU A 77 -6.36 -15.67 4.13
CA LEU A 77 -7.32 -14.77 4.77
C LEU A 77 -8.64 -15.45 5.20
N ILE A 78 -9.00 -16.58 4.59
CA ILE A 78 -10.27 -17.30 4.84
C ILE A 78 -10.03 -18.58 5.64
N SER A 79 -8.94 -19.30 5.35
CA SER A 79 -8.61 -20.58 5.97
C SER A 79 -7.32 -20.50 6.77
N GLY A 80 -7.40 -19.94 7.99
CA GLY A 80 -6.45 -20.15 9.10
C GLY A 80 -4.94 -20.30 8.76
N GLY A 81 -4.44 -19.56 7.76
CA GLY A 81 -3.09 -19.72 7.22
C GLY A 81 -2.02 -19.06 8.09
N GLU A 82 -0.76 -19.45 7.83
CA GLU A 82 0.47 -19.06 8.55
C GLU A 82 0.62 -17.53 8.75
N GLU A 83 1.40 -17.14 9.77
CA GLU A 83 1.71 -15.74 10.07
C GLU A 83 2.11 -14.98 8.81
N ILE A 84 1.44 -13.85 8.55
CA ILE A 84 1.78 -12.97 7.43
C ILE A 84 3.21 -12.48 7.67
N PRO A 85 4.17 -12.73 6.76
CA PRO A 85 5.56 -12.38 7.02
C PRO A 85 5.74 -10.86 7.14
N GLU A 86 6.66 -10.45 8.01
CA GLU A 86 7.13 -9.08 8.09
C GLU A 86 8.12 -8.82 6.93
N GLY A 87 7.63 -8.25 5.83
CA GLY A 87 8.44 -8.00 4.65
C GLY A 87 7.74 -7.06 3.67
N HIS A 88 8.39 -5.94 3.35
CA HIS A 88 7.87 -4.99 2.38
C HIS A 88 8.09 -5.51 0.95
N TYR A 89 7.00 -5.68 0.21
CA TYR A 89 6.97 -5.81 -1.26
C TYR A 89 7.67 -7.04 -1.86
N GLU A 90 7.68 -8.19 -1.18
CA GLU A 90 7.85 -9.45 -1.92
C GLU A 90 6.54 -9.78 -2.64
N GLU A 91 6.52 -9.60 -3.97
CA GLU A 91 5.39 -9.97 -4.85
C GLU A 91 4.83 -11.37 -4.56
N ASP A 92 5.69 -12.30 -4.12
CA ASP A 92 5.31 -13.68 -3.81
C ASP A 92 4.65 -13.85 -2.43
N GLN A 93 5.01 -13.04 -1.42
CA GLN A 93 4.35 -13.06 -0.11
C GLN A 93 2.94 -12.48 -0.18
N MET A 94 2.74 -11.41 -0.97
CA MET A 94 1.42 -10.77 -1.11
C MET A 94 0.41 -11.67 -1.85
N LYS A 95 0.85 -12.51 -2.82
CA LYS A 95 -0.03 -13.46 -3.53
C LYS A 95 -0.75 -14.43 -2.59
N SER A 96 -0.14 -14.79 -1.46
CA SER A 96 -0.74 -15.72 -0.47
C SER A 96 -2.00 -15.16 0.20
N THR A 97 -2.16 -13.83 0.21
CA THR A 97 -3.31 -13.11 0.78
C THR A 97 -4.41 -12.83 -0.24
N VAL A 98 -4.19 -13.16 -1.52
CA VAL A 98 -5.14 -12.88 -2.59
C VAL A 98 -6.23 -13.94 -2.61
N VAL A 99 -7.47 -13.53 -2.36
CA VAL A 99 -8.64 -14.37 -2.64
C VAL A 99 -8.89 -14.35 -4.16
N PRO A 100 -8.82 -15.49 -4.87
CA PRO A 100 -9.02 -15.52 -6.30
C PRO A 100 -10.35 -14.86 -6.71
N ASN A 101 -10.30 -13.97 -7.70
CA ASN A 101 -11.48 -13.36 -8.33
C ASN A 101 -12.37 -12.52 -7.38
N ARG A 102 -11.88 -12.11 -6.21
CA ARG A 102 -12.65 -11.36 -5.20
C ARG A 102 -13.23 -10.05 -5.73
N ASN A 103 -12.42 -9.19 -6.34
CA ASN A 103 -12.92 -7.88 -6.80
C ASN A 103 -13.91 -8.02 -7.95
N ALA A 104 -13.79 -9.05 -8.79
CA ALA A 104 -14.78 -9.33 -9.84
C ALA A 104 -16.14 -9.75 -9.25
N ILE A 105 -16.14 -10.60 -8.22
CA ILE A 105 -17.36 -11.00 -7.51
C ILE A 105 -18.02 -9.78 -6.85
N PHE A 106 -17.22 -8.96 -6.16
CA PHE A 106 -17.72 -7.75 -5.51
C PHE A 106 -18.27 -6.76 -6.54
N ALA A 107 -17.53 -6.51 -7.63
CA ALA A 107 -17.97 -5.65 -8.72
C ALA A 107 -19.28 -6.13 -9.35
N SER A 108 -19.46 -7.45 -9.51
CA SER A 108 -20.70 -8.05 -10.03
C SER A 108 -21.90 -7.78 -9.12
N ILE A 109 -21.75 -8.00 -7.81
CA ILE A 109 -22.80 -7.71 -6.83
C ILE A 109 -23.08 -6.20 -6.77
N LEU A 110 -22.04 -5.37 -6.79
CA LEU A 110 -22.15 -3.92 -6.76
C LEU A 110 -22.90 -3.40 -8.00
N TYR A 111 -22.61 -3.96 -9.17
CA TYR A 111 -23.28 -3.64 -10.42
C TYR A 111 -24.77 -4.00 -10.37
N GLY A 112 -25.10 -5.23 -9.95
CA GLY A 112 -26.50 -5.65 -9.78
C GLY A 112 -27.25 -4.77 -8.78
N TYR A 113 -26.58 -4.35 -7.69
CA TYR A 113 -27.16 -3.43 -6.74
C TYR A 113 -27.39 -2.03 -7.32
N ALA A 114 -26.42 -1.49 -8.05
CA ALA A 114 -26.53 -0.20 -8.74
C ALA A 114 -27.67 -0.20 -9.75
N LEU A 115 -27.81 -1.27 -10.55
CA LEU A 115 -28.92 -1.43 -11.49
C LEU A 115 -30.26 -1.50 -10.77
N SER A 116 -30.35 -2.23 -9.66
CA SER A 116 -31.57 -2.27 -8.84
C SER A 116 -31.95 -0.90 -8.29
N VAL A 117 -30.97 -0.11 -7.84
CA VAL A 117 -31.19 1.28 -7.41
C VAL A 117 -31.65 2.15 -8.58
N ALA A 118 -31.00 2.05 -9.74
CA ALA A 118 -31.31 2.82 -10.95
C ALA A 118 -32.74 2.58 -11.42
N LEU A 119 -33.18 1.32 -11.43
CA LEU A 119 -34.55 0.92 -11.81
C LEU A 119 -35.58 1.35 -10.76
N ARG A 120 -35.27 1.22 -9.48
CA ARG A 120 -36.20 1.58 -8.38
C ARG A 120 -36.42 3.09 -8.27
N GLU A 121 -35.38 3.89 -8.52
CA GLU A 121 -35.40 5.35 -8.38
C GLU A 121 -35.59 6.07 -9.74
N ASP A 122 -35.64 5.33 -10.84
CA ASP A 122 -35.68 5.83 -12.23
C ASP A 122 -34.63 6.91 -12.50
N SER A 123 -33.36 6.58 -12.22
CA SER A 123 -32.24 7.53 -12.30
C SER A 123 -30.96 6.87 -12.77
N ASP A 124 -30.08 7.64 -13.41
CA ASP A 124 -28.72 7.19 -13.70
C ASP A 124 -27.91 7.05 -12.40
N VAL A 125 -27.15 5.96 -12.28
CA VAL A 125 -26.37 5.62 -11.08
C VAL A 125 -24.90 5.39 -11.44
N GLU A 126 -24.02 6.05 -10.70
CA GLU A 126 -22.58 5.84 -10.80
C GLU A 126 -22.12 4.79 -9.76
N ILE A 127 -21.43 3.76 -10.22
CA ILE A 127 -20.69 2.82 -9.38
C ILE A 127 -19.35 3.46 -9.07
N ALA A 128 -19.19 3.93 -7.84
CA ALA A 128 -17.95 4.57 -7.40
C ALA A 128 -17.04 3.56 -6.69
N LEU A 129 -15.77 3.52 -7.10
CA LEU A 129 -14.75 2.66 -6.48
C LEU A 129 -13.49 3.46 -6.12
N GLY A 130 -12.93 3.19 -4.95
CA GLY A 130 -11.80 3.92 -4.37
C GLY A 130 -10.43 3.45 -4.86
N VAL A 131 -10.36 2.90 -6.07
CA VAL A 131 -9.15 2.28 -6.62
C VAL A 131 -8.14 3.35 -7.00
N HIS A 132 -6.85 3.09 -6.75
CA HIS A 132 -5.78 4.06 -6.99
C HIS A 132 -4.53 3.45 -7.62
N SER A 133 -3.62 4.31 -8.11
CA SER A 133 -2.43 3.89 -8.86
C SER A 133 -1.52 2.90 -8.10
N GLY A 134 -1.41 3.03 -6.78
CA GLY A 134 -0.68 2.09 -5.93
C GLY A 134 -1.20 0.64 -6.01
N ASP A 135 -2.49 0.44 -6.28
CA ASP A 135 -3.08 -0.89 -6.39
C ASP A 135 -2.68 -1.58 -7.72
N HIS A 136 -2.35 -0.82 -8.78
CA HIS A 136 -2.10 -1.37 -10.12
C HIS A 136 -0.85 -2.26 -10.19
N ALA A 137 0.16 -1.92 -9.39
CA ALA A 137 1.43 -2.65 -9.32
C ALA A 137 1.23 -4.04 -8.72
N ILE A 138 0.26 -4.20 -7.83
CA ILE A 138 0.07 -5.39 -7.01
C ILE A 138 -1.11 -6.24 -7.51
N TYR A 139 -2.22 -5.60 -7.89
CA TYR A 139 -3.51 -6.24 -8.16
C TYR A 139 -3.95 -6.04 -9.61
N PRO A 140 -3.97 -7.10 -10.44
CA PRO A 140 -4.43 -7.01 -11.83
C PRO A 140 -5.88 -6.57 -11.96
N ASP A 141 -6.71 -6.92 -10.96
CA ASP A 141 -8.14 -6.62 -10.86
C ASP A 141 -8.45 -5.24 -10.28
N CYS A 142 -7.43 -4.41 -10.08
CA CYS A 142 -7.56 -2.99 -9.76
C CYS A 142 -7.21 -2.09 -10.96
N ARG A 143 -6.87 -2.65 -12.12
CA ARG A 143 -6.40 -1.86 -13.27
C ARG A 143 -7.55 -1.26 -14.07
N PRO A 144 -7.36 -0.10 -14.73
CA PRO A 144 -8.38 0.51 -15.58
C PRO A 144 -8.90 -0.43 -16.67
N GLU A 145 -8.03 -1.22 -17.30
CA GLU A 145 -8.38 -2.17 -18.36
C GLU A 145 -9.30 -3.28 -17.84
N PHE A 146 -9.10 -3.71 -16.60
CA PHE A 146 -9.98 -4.68 -15.95
C PHE A 146 -11.38 -4.11 -15.77
N TYR A 147 -11.50 -2.89 -15.21
CA TYR A 147 -12.81 -2.26 -15.01
C TYR A 147 -13.53 -1.91 -16.31
N ALA A 148 -12.79 -1.54 -17.36
CA ALA A 148 -13.35 -1.35 -18.69
C ALA A 148 -13.92 -2.66 -19.24
N SER A 149 -13.14 -3.75 -19.20
CA SER A 149 -13.54 -5.06 -19.72
C SER A 149 -14.71 -5.68 -18.93
N ILE A 150 -14.67 -5.62 -17.61
CA ILE A 150 -15.75 -6.15 -16.78
C ILE A 150 -17.02 -5.29 -16.90
N GLY A 151 -16.89 -3.98 -17.06
CA GLY A 151 -18.02 -3.08 -17.30
C GLY A 151 -18.71 -3.36 -18.63
N GLU A 152 -17.95 -3.59 -19.70
CA GLU A 152 -18.51 -4.04 -20.98
C GLU A 152 -19.25 -5.37 -20.84
N SER A 153 -18.65 -6.33 -20.13
CA SER A 153 -19.27 -7.63 -19.86
C SER A 153 -20.59 -7.51 -19.09
N PHE A 154 -20.64 -6.65 -18.07
CA PHE A 154 -21.86 -6.38 -17.32
C PHE A 154 -22.93 -5.66 -18.15
N ALA A 155 -22.52 -4.73 -19.00
CA ALA A 155 -23.44 -3.99 -19.86
C ALA A 155 -24.10 -4.90 -20.92
N LEU A 156 -23.35 -5.83 -21.51
CA LEU A 156 -23.87 -6.83 -22.44
C LEU A 156 -24.82 -7.83 -21.78
N GLY A 157 -24.59 -8.15 -20.51
CA GLY A 157 -25.34 -9.17 -19.77
C GLY A 157 -26.65 -8.70 -19.14
N ASN A 158 -26.93 -7.39 -19.12
CA ASN A 158 -28.06 -6.82 -18.39
C ASN A 158 -28.86 -5.83 -19.24
N TRP A 159 -30.18 -5.85 -19.08
CA TRP A 159 -31.06 -4.80 -19.58
C TRP A 159 -30.87 -3.51 -18.79
N ASP A 160 -31.16 -2.37 -19.40
CA ASP A 160 -31.06 -1.03 -18.81
C ASP A 160 -29.64 -0.67 -18.31
N SER A 161 -28.62 -1.32 -18.88
CA SER A 161 -27.22 -1.12 -18.51
C SER A 161 -26.70 0.29 -18.79
N GLU A 162 -27.34 1.02 -19.72
CA GLU A 162 -27.06 2.43 -19.98
C GLU A 162 -27.32 3.36 -18.79
N LYS A 163 -28.11 2.90 -17.79
CA LYS A 163 -28.37 3.65 -16.55
C LYS A 163 -27.24 3.54 -15.52
N VAL A 164 -26.22 2.71 -15.77
CA VAL A 164 -25.15 2.43 -14.81
C VAL A 164 -23.80 2.67 -15.44
N SER A 165 -22.90 3.37 -14.74
CA SER A 165 -21.53 3.62 -15.20
C SER A 165 -20.52 3.54 -14.07
N PHE A 166 -19.24 3.32 -14.39
CA PHE A 166 -18.16 3.32 -13.39
C PHE A 166 -17.58 4.73 -13.20
N HIS A 167 -17.31 5.06 -11.94
CA HIS A 167 -16.65 6.29 -11.52
C HIS A 167 -15.42 5.96 -10.67
N LEU A 168 -14.22 6.21 -11.20
CA LEU A 168 -12.93 5.85 -10.59
C LEU A 168 -12.09 7.11 -10.29
N PRO A 169 -12.47 7.93 -9.30
CA PRO A 169 -11.92 9.28 -9.11
C PRO A 169 -10.46 9.34 -8.67
N TYR A 170 -9.89 8.23 -8.24
CA TYR A 170 -8.53 8.14 -7.69
C TYR A 170 -7.59 7.27 -8.54
N ILE A 171 -8.02 6.83 -9.73
CA ILE A 171 -7.27 5.87 -10.55
C ILE A 171 -5.84 6.33 -10.89
N ASP A 172 -5.66 7.63 -11.11
CA ASP A 172 -4.37 8.27 -11.35
C ASP A 172 -3.76 8.90 -10.09
N GLY A 173 -4.43 8.77 -8.95
CA GLY A 173 -4.05 9.32 -7.66
C GLY A 173 -3.39 8.30 -6.75
N ASN A 174 -3.07 8.73 -5.55
CA ASN A 174 -2.49 7.92 -4.47
C ASN A 174 -3.21 8.19 -3.14
N LYS A 175 -2.76 7.56 -2.06
CA LYS A 175 -3.34 7.76 -0.71
C LYS A 175 -3.27 9.20 -0.20
N GLU A 176 -2.21 9.95 -0.55
CA GLU A 176 -2.13 11.39 -0.24
C GLU A 176 -3.24 12.18 -0.92
N THR A 177 -3.54 11.86 -2.19
CA THR A 177 -4.64 12.47 -2.95
C THR A 177 -5.98 12.23 -2.28
N ILE A 178 -6.22 10.99 -1.84
CA ILE A 178 -7.45 10.60 -1.12
C ILE A 178 -7.61 11.42 0.17
N LEU A 179 -6.56 11.49 1.01
CA LEU A 179 -6.62 12.24 2.26
C LEU A 179 -6.77 13.75 2.04
N THR A 180 -6.12 14.29 1.00
CA THR A 180 -6.23 15.70 0.63
C THR A 180 -7.67 16.04 0.20
N ASP A 181 -8.31 15.18 -0.58
CA ASP A 181 -9.72 15.35 -0.95
C ASP A 181 -10.65 15.14 0.25
N ALA A 182 -10.34 14.21 1.15
CA ALA A 182 -11.10 14.01 2.37
C ALA A 182 -11.02 15.22 3.31
N LEU A 183 -9.88 15.91 3.44
CA LEU A 183 -9.78 17.17 4.19
C LEU A 183 -10.73 18.24 3.64
N LYS A 184 -10.76 18.42 2.31
CA LYS A 184 -11.68 19.35 1.65
C LYS A 184 -13.14 18.95 1.88
N SER A 185 -13.41 17.65 1.78
CA SER A 185 -14.75 17.07 1.91
C SER A 185 -15.29 17.22 3.33
N CYS A 186 -14.51 16.87 4.36
CA CYS A 186 -14.87 17.08 5.76
C CYS A 186 -15.18 18.55 6.03
N LYS A 187 -14.35 19.48 5.53
CA LYS A 187 -14.60 20.92 5.66
C LYS A 187 -15.93 21.34 5.02
N LYS A 188 -16.27 20.83 3.83
CA LYS A 188 -17.52 21.13 3.12
C LYS A 188 -18.75 20.54 3.84
N LEU A 189 -18.59 19.38 4.46
CA LEU A 189 -19.64 18.65 5.16
C LEU A 189 -19.78 19.06 6.64
N GLY A 190 -18.84 19.84 7.19
CA GLY A 190 -18.83 20.20 8.61
C GLY A 190 -18.44 19.04 9.53
N LEU A 191 -17.68 18.07 9.03
CA LEU A 191 -17.24 16.88 9.77
C LEU A 191 -15.84 17.07 10.35
N ASP A 192 -15.58 16.41 11.48
CA ASP A 192 -14.24 16.31 12.04
C ASP A 192 -13.44 15.20 11.36
N PHE A 193 -12.34 15.59 10.72
CA PHE A 193 -11.49 14.68 9.95
C PHE A 193 -10.87 13.58 10.81
N ASP A 194 -10.35 13.93 12.00
CA ASP A 194 -9.67 12.97 12.86
C ASP A 194 -10.64 11.92 13.39
N THR A 195 -11.87 12.31 13.76
CA THR A 195 -12.92 11.38 14.16
C THR A 195 -13.28 10.39 13.04
N VAL A 196 -13.43 10.86 11.80
CA VAL A 196 -13.76 9.97 10.68
C VAL A 196 -12.65 8.96 10.41
N PHE A 197 -11.39 9.41 10.39
CA PHE A 197 -10.26 8.54 10.06
C PHE A 197 -9.76 7.71 11.24
N ALA A 198 -10.06 8.07 12.50
CA ALA A 198 -9.91 7.19 13.65
C ALA A 198 -10.85 5.96 13.54
N ASN A 199 -12.00 6.14 12.90
CA ASN A 199 -12.97 5.09 12.61
C ASN A 199 -12.66 4.35 11.29
N THR A 200 -11.39 4.11 10.97
CA THR A 200 -11.00 3.31 9.79
C THR A 200 -10.01 2.24 10.16
N ASN A 201 -9.96 1.15 9.39
CA ASN A 201 -8.92 0.13 9.49
C ASN A 201 -8.28 -0.09 8.12
N THR A 202 -6.95 0.03 8.06
CA THR A 202 -6.17 -0.24 6.85
C THR A 202 -5.21 -1.42 7.04
N SER A 203 -4.92 -1.80 8.28
CA SER A 203 -3.97 -2.87 8.57
C SER A 203 -4.55 -4.23 8.20
N TYR A 204 -3.76 -5.07 7.53
CA TYR A 204 -4.09 -6.47 7.28
C TYR A 204 -3.84 -7.39 8.48
N ASN A 205 -3.03 -6.93 9.44
CA ASN A 205 -2.69 -7.69 10.66
C ASN A 205 -2.83 -6.83 11.92
N PRO A 206 -4.04 -6.33 12.22
CA PRO A 206 -4.24 -5.66 13.48
C PRO A 206 -4.04 -6.63 14.66
N ASP A 207 -3.60 -6.11 15.81
CA ASP A 207 -3.56 -6.89 17.04
C ASP A 207 -4.99 -7.21 17.54
N GLU A 208 -5.10 -7.98 18.63
CA GLU A 208 -6.40 -8.35 19.23
C GLU A 208 -7.28 -7.15 19.62
N ARG A 209 -6.70 -5.95 19.73
CA ARG A 209 -7.40 -4.69 20.05
C ARG A 209 -7.69 -3.84 18.81
N GLY A 210 -7.35 -4.33 17.62
CA GLY A 210 -7.55 -3.61 16.36
C GLY A 210 -6.44 -2.60 16.04
N ARG A 211 -5.28 -2.67 16.72
CA ARG A 211 -4.19 -1.70 16.52
C ARG A 211 -3.23 -2.15 15.44
N SER A 212 -2.80 -1.21 14.62
CA SER A 212 -1.84 -1.45 13.55
C SER A 212 -0.41 -1.61 14.09
N SER A 213 0.37 -2.55 13.53
CA SER A 213 1.80 -2.69 13.86
C SER A 213 2.65 -1.53 13.34
N GLY A 214 2.19 -0.87 12.27
CA GLY A 214 2.94 0.17 11.56
C GLY A 214 3.99 -0.37 10.57
N THR A 215 4.05 -1.69 10.36
CA THR A 215 5.12 -2.35 9.60
C THR A 215 4.64 -3.06 8.34
N SER A 216 3.33 -3.30 8.17
CA SER A 216 2.83 -3.89 6.92
C SER A 216 2.86 -2.87 5.78
N GLY A 217 2.82 -3.33 4.52
CA GLY A 217 2.74 -2.45 3.35
C GLY A 217 1.59 -1.45 3.45
N ALA A 218 0.39 -1.91 3.79
CA ALA A 218 -0.79 -1.07 3.95
C ALA A 218 -0.63 -0.04 5.08
N ASP A 219 0.03 -0.41 6.18
CA ASP A 219 0.30 0.51 7.29
C ASP A 219 1.28 1.61 6.88
N VAL A 220 2.38 1.24 6.22
CA VAL A 220 3.40 2.19 5.77
C VAL A 220 2.83 3.19 4.77
N GLU A 221 2.07 2.73 3.78
CA GLU A 221 1.46 3.65 2.81
C GLU A 221 0.50 4.64 3.47
N ARG A 222 -0.28 4.18 4.46
CA ARG A 222 -1.16 5.05 5.25
C ARG A 222 -0.37 6.05 6.07
N ILE A 223 0.64 5.61 6.82
CA ILE A 223 1.50 6.49 7.64
C ILE A 223 2.13 7.58 6.77
N LEU A 224 2.70 7.20 5.63
CA LEU A 224 3.33 8.14 4.68
C LEU A 224 2.30 9.12 4.11
N ALA A 225 1.09 8.68 3.80
CA ALA A 225 0.02 9.56 3.30
C ALA A 225 -0.41 10.61 4.35
N PHE A 226 -0.58 10.22 5.62
CA PHE A 226 -0.87 11.16 6.71
C PHE A 226 0.30 12.14 6.93
N HIS A 227 1.53 11.64 6.88
CA HIS A 227 2.71 12.48 7.00
C HIS A 227 2.80 13.51 5.85
N ALA A 228 2.51 13.09 4.62
CA ALA A 228 2.55 13.96 3.43
C ALA A 228 1.57 15.14 3.53
N ILE A 229 0.39 14.94 4.14
CA ILE A 229 -0.56 16.03 4.42
C ILE A 229 -0.25 16.81 5.71
N GLY A 230 0.91 16.56 6.34
CA GLY A 230 1.36 17.25 7.54
C GLY A 230 0.59 16.90 8.81
N ARG A 231 -0.01 15.70 8.89
CA ARG A 231 -0.78 15.24 10.05
C ARG A 231 -0.22 13.97 10.66
N LYS A 232 -0.52 13.79 11.95
CA LYS A 232 -0.42 12.49 12.62
C LYS A 232 -1.67 11.70 12.30
N ASP A 233 -1.51 10.42 11.99
CA ASP A 233 -2.64 9.52 11.79
C ASP A 233 -3.42 9.32 13.10
N PRO A 234 -4.76 9.48 13.10
CA PRO A 234 -5.58 9.37 14.30
C PRO A 234 -5.83 7.93 14.77
N VAL A 235 -5.42 6.90 14.02
CA VAL A 235 -5.55 5.50 14.49
C VAL A 235 -4.55 5.19 15.60
N GLU A 236 -4.88 4.19 16.42
CA GLU A 236 -3.97 3.69 17.44
C GLU A 236 -3.01 2.66 16.85
N TYR A 237 -1.71 2.89 17.03
CA TYR A 237 -0.64 1.96 16.68
C TYR A 237 -0.14 1.20 17.92
N VAL A 238 0.46 0.03 17.70
CA VAL A 238 1.13 -0.74 18.75
C VAL A 238 2.31 0.02 19.34
N LYS A 239 3.01 0.81 18.51
CA LYS A 239 4.16 1.65 18.86
C LYS A 239 3.82 3.14 18.75
N PRO A 240 4.58 4.04 19.40
CA PRO A 240 4.38 5.48 19.27
C PRO A 240 4.48 5.95 17.80
N TRP A 241 3.74 7.01 17.46
CA TRP A 241 3.69 7.58 16.11
C TRP A 241 5.08 7.89 15.55
N GLU A 242 5.96 8.42 16.38
CA GLU A 242 7.31 8.81 15.99
C GLU A 242 8.15 7.60 15.55
N GLU A 243 7.93 6.44 16.17
CA GLU A 243 8.62 5.20 15.83
C GLU A 243 8.07 4.57 14.54
N VAL A 244 6.74 4.48 14.41
CA VAL A 244 6.13 3.92 13.19
C VAL A 244 6.36 4.82 11.97
N LEU A 245 6.37 6.15 12.16
CA LEU A 245 6.72 7.10 11.11
C LEU A 245 8.18 6.96 10.67
N ALA A 246 9.11 6.83 11.63
CA ALA A 246 10.52 6.60 11.30
C ALA A 246 10.70 5.28 10.52
N GLY A 247 9.99 4.22 10.94
CA GLY A 247 9.96 2.95 10.22
C GLY A 247 9.42 3.08 8.79
N ALA A 248 8.28 3.75 8.61
CA ALA A 248 7.67 3.99 7.31
C ALA A 248 8.57 4.81 6.37
N LEU A 249 9.23 5.87 6.88
CA LEU A 249 10.20 6.66 6.11
C LEU A 249 11.44 5.84 5.73
N LYS A 250 11.92 4.97 6.64
CA LYS A 250 13.03 4.04 6.35
C LYS A 250 12.64 3.07 5.25
N ALA A 251 11.42 2.51 5.29
CA ALA A 251 10.89 1.62 4.26
C ALA A 251 10.76 2.33 2.91
N GLN A 252 10.25 3.56 2.89
CA GLN A 252 10.15 4.38 1.67
C GLN A 252 11.53 4.62 1.04
N LEU A 253 12.52 5.03 1.85
CA LEU A 253 13.88 5.25 1.38
C LEU A 253 14.51 3.97 0.85
N ARG A 254 14.29 2.83 1.53
CA ARG A 254 14.79 1.52 1.10
C ARG A 254 14.23 1.16 -0.28
N TYR A 255 12.93 1.33 -0.50
CA TYR A 255 12.31 1.10 -1.80
C TYR A 255 12.90 2.00 -2.89
N HIS A 256 12.96 3.31 -2.63
CA HIS A 256 13.51 4.28 -3.57
C HIS A 256 14.94 3.94 -4.00
N VAL A 257 15.80 3.55 -3.06
CA VAL A 257 17.17 3.18 -3.38
C VAL A 257 17.24 1.82 -4.09
N MET A 258 16.60 0.78 -3.55
CA MET A 258 16.80 -0.60 -3.99
C MET A 258 16.02 -0.96 -5.26
N LYS A 259 14.86 -0.35 -5.48
CA LYS A 259 13.95 -0.68 -6.60
C LYS A 259 13.91 0.41 -7.66
N GLU A 260 14.05 1.68 -7.29
CA GLU A 260 14.04 2.82 -8.23
C GLU A 260 15.45 3.33 -8.58
N ASN A 261 16.49 2.60 -8.19
CA ASN A 261 17.90 2.94 -8.41
C ASN A 261 18.29 4.32 -7.86
N GLY A 262 17.64 4.74 -6.77
CA GLY A 262 17.95 5.96 -6.04
C GLY A 262 19.29 5.88 -5.30
N THR A 263 19.66 6.96 -4.62
CA THR A 263 20.88 7.01 -3.81
C THR A 263 20.59 7.74 -2.50
N GLU A 264 20.96 7.12 -1.38
CA GLU A 264 20.89 7.71 -0.04
C GLU A 264 21.77 8.96 0.01
N ARG A 265 21.37 9.96 0.81
CA ARG A 265 22.21 11.16 1.00
C ARG A 265 23.55 10.79 1.66
N PRO A 266 24.69 11.35 1.23
CA PRO A 266 25.96 11.04 1.88
C PRO A 266 25.95 11.49 3.35
N PHE A 267 26.66 10.72 4.18
CA PHE A 267 26.88 10.92 5.62
C PHE A 267 25.62 10.77 6.49
N THR A 268 24.51 10.26 5.96
CA THR A 268 23.28 10.03 6.74
C THR A 268 23.05 8.57 7.10
N GLY A 269 23.68 7.65 6.38
CA GLY A 269 23.44 6.23 6.52
C GLY A 269 24.09 5.61 7.75
N GLU A 270 23.42 4.61 8.31
CA GLU A 270 23.81 3.88 9.53
C GLU A 270 25.21 3.26 9.44
N PHE A 271 25.56 2.72 8.27
CA PHE A 271 26.77 1.90 8.09
C PHE A 271 27.98 2.66 7.55
N ASP A 272 27.88 3.96 7.26
CA ASP A 272 29.01 4.79 6.82
C ASP A 272 30.17 4.69 7.83
N LYS A 273 29.89 4.97 9.11
CA LYS A 273 30.88 4.97 10.20
C LYS A 273 30.85 3.73 11.08
N HIS A 274 30.17 2.68 10.66
CA HIS A 274 30.10 1.40 11.37
C HIS A 274 31.31 0.52 10.98
N PHE A 275 32.03 -0.04 11.95
CA PHE A 275 33.25 -0.85 11.72
C PHE A 275 33.32 -2.06 12.65
N GLU A 276 32.19 -2.52 13.18
CA GLU A 276 32.14 -3.75 13.99
C GLU A 276 32.41 -4.98 13.12
N GLU A 277 32.95 -6.03 13.74
CA GLU A 277 33.31 -7.29 13.09
C GLU A 277 32.04 -8.11 12.79
N GLY A 278 31.92 -8.59 11.56
CA GLY A 278 30.73 -9.26 11.05
C GLY A 278 30.54 -9.13 9.55
N PHE A 279 29.31 -9.38 9.10
CA PHE A 279 28.88 -9.40 7.70
C PHE A 279 27.83 -8.33 7.42
N TYR A 280 27.95 -7.70 6.25
CA TYR A 280 26.95 -6.79 5.69
C TYR A 280 26.16 -7.55 4.62
N ASN A 281 24.89 -7.80 4.92
CA ASN A 281 23.98 -8.58 4.12
C ASN A 281 23.05 -7.67 3.32
N CYS A 282 22.55 -8.17 2.19
CA CYS A 282 21.51 -7.49 1.43
C CYS A 282 20.25 -7.36 2.30
N ALA A 283 19.76 -6.15 2.48
CA ALA A 283 18.63 -5.88 3.36
C ALA A 283 17.26 -6.30 2.79
N ASP A 284 17.24 -6.86 1.59
CA ASP A 284 16.05 -7.34 0.88
C ASP A 284 15.99 -8.88 0.92
N CYS A 285 17.06 -9.57 0.50
CA CYS A 285 17.08 -11.04 0.46
C CYS A 285 18.01 -11.72 1.48
N GLY A 286 18.67 -10.96 2.36
CA GLY A 286 19.56 -11.48 3.41
C GLY A 286 20.90 -12.04 2.92
N LYS A 287 21.19 -12.01 1.61
CA LYS A 287 22.45 -12.54 1.05
C LYS A 287 23.67 -11.81 1.59
N ALA A 288 24.71 -12.52 2.03
CA ALA A 288 25.96 -11.92 2.50
C ALA A 288 26.70 -11.23 1.34
N LEU A 289 26.85 -9.91 1.41
CA LEU A 289 27.45 -9.10 0.34
C LEU A 289 28.90 -8.74 0.63
N PHE A 290 29.19 -8.30 1.86
CA PHE A 290 30.53 -7.84 2.25
C PHE A 290 30.92 -8.33 3.65
N GLU A 291 32.21 -8.50 3.87
CA GLU A 291 32.81 -8.72 5.20
C GLU A 291 33.32 -7.39 5.77
N SER A 292 33.16 -7.20 7.08
CA SER A 292 33.78 -6.10 7.83
C SER A 292 35.27 -5.91 7.54
N LYS A 293 36.01 -7.01 7.35
CA LYS A 293 37.45 -7.01 7.00
C LYS A 293 37.77 -6.30 5.67
N SER A 294 36.82 -6.23 4.74
CA SER A 294 36.98 -5.49 3.48
C SER A 294 36.48 -4.05 3.57
N LYS A 295 35.83 -3.65 4.68
CA LYS A 295 35.35 -2.29 4.88
C LYS A 295 36.50 -1.33 5.19
N PHE A 296 36.44 -0.13 4.63
CA PHE A 296 37.42 0.92 4.91
C PHE A 296 36.79 2.32 4.90
N ASP A 297 37.43 3.29 5.56
CA ASP A 297 37.01 4.69 5.47
C ASP A 297 37.55 5.32 4.19
N SER A 298 36.63 5.62 3.26
CA SER A 298 36.95 6.32 2.01
C SER A 298 36.64 7.81 2.06
N GLY A 299 35.98 8.29 3.12
CA GLY A 299 35.46 9.65 3.23
C GLY A 299 34.34 10.00 2.24
N CYS A 300 33.79 9.03 1.50
CA CYS A 300 32.76 9.30 0.49
C CYS A 300 31.36 9.57 1.07
N GLY A 301 31.13 9.25 2.34
CA GLY A 301 29.85 9.40 3.02
C GLY A 301 28.89 8.22 2.86
N TRP A 302 29.40 7.08 2.41
CA TRP A 302 28.69 5.81 2.32
C TRP A 302 29.64 4.68 2.72
N PRO A 303 29.13 3.54 3.21
CA PRO A 303 29.95 2.38 3.49
C PRO A 303 30.73 1.97 2.23
N ALA A 304 32.04 1.81 2.41
CA ALA A 304 32.97 1.49 1.34
C ALA A 304 33.67 0.16 1.61
N PHE A 305 33.69 -0.72 0.61
CA PHE A 305 34.32 -2.03 0.70
C PHE A 305 35.31 -2.26 -0.44
N SER A 306 36.41 -2.96 -0.17
CA SER A 306 37.43 -3.29 -1.16
C SER A 306 37.12 -4.56 -1.94
N SER A 307 36.25 -5.42 -1.41
CA SER A 307 35.87 -6.68 -2.05
C SER A 307 34.55 -7.21 -1.47
N GLU A 308 33.79 -7.87 -2.32
CA GLU A 308 32.61 -8.66 -1.95
C GLU A 308 33.00 -10.01 -1.33
N THR A 309 32.03 -10.71 -0.70
CA THR A 309 32.24 -12.10 -0.26
C THR A 309 32.32 -13.05 -1.46
N GLY A 310 32.93 -14.22 -1.28
CA GLY A 310 33.05 -15.22 -2.35
C GLY A 310 31.69 -15.74 -2.89
N GLU A 311 30.63 -15.64 -2.10
CA GLU A 311 29.28 -16.08 -2.48
C GLU A 311 28.39 -14.95 -3.01
N ALA A 312 28.76 -13.69 -2.76
CA ALA A 312 27.98 -12.50 -3.12
C ALA A 312 27.67 -12.46 -4.62
N ASN A 313 28.68 -12.69 -5.48
CA ASN A 313 28.56 -12.65 -6.94
C ASN A 313 27.77 -11.42 -7.44
N ILE A 314 28.13 -10.22 -6.97
CA ILE A 314 27.42 -8.97 -7.25
C ILE A 314 27.40 -8.70 -8.75
N THR A 315 26.21 -8.39 -9.26
CA THR A 315 26.01 -8.07 -10.68
C THR A 315 26.52 -6.66 -10.96
N GLN A 316 27.34 -6.51 -11.99
CA GLN A 316 27.91 -5.23 -12.41
C GLN A 316 27.28 -4.79 -13.73
N LEU A 317 26.63 -3.63 -13.74
CA LEU A 317 25.98 -3.06 -14.92
C LEU A 317 26.61 -1.71 -15.27
N LYS A 318 26.75 -1.43 -16.56
CA LYS A 318 27.26 -0.13 -17.01
C LYS A 318 26.16 0.93 -16.86
N ASP A 319 26.42 1.94 -16.03
CA ASP A 319 25.53 3.07 -15.80
C ASP A 319 26.06 4.31 -16.51
N ASN A 320 25.29 4.84 -17.46
CA ASN A 320 25.60 6.09 -18.18
C ASN A 320 24.63 7.24 -17.84
N SER A 321 23.86 7.10 -16.76
CA SER A 321 22.91 8.12 -16.30
C SER A 321 23.62 9.38 -15.81
N HIS A 322 22.88 10.50 -15.78
CA HIS A 322 23.37 11.80 -15.29
C HIS A 322 24.68 12.30 -15.93
N GLY A 323 25.02 11.84 -17.14
CA GLY A 323 26.23 12.24 -17.85
C GLY A 323 27.53 11.66 -17.27
N MET A 324 27.44 10.68 -16.38
CA MET A 324 28.59 9.98 -15.78
C MET A 324 28.71 8.57 -16.35
N THR A 325 29.91 7.99 -16.38
CA THR A 325 30.11 6.56 -16.66
C THR A 325 30.54 5.88 -15.37
N ARG A 326 29.66 5.06 -14.80
CA ARG A 326 29.85 4.32 -13.55
C ARG A 326 29.54 2.84 -13.77
N ILE A 327 29.88 2.02 -12.78
CA ILE A 327 29.46 0.62 -12.72
C ILE A 327 28.45 0.54 -11.59
N GLU A 328 27.19 0.35 -11.94
CA GLU A 328 26.15 0.02 -10.97
C GLU A 328 26.40 -1.39 -10.43
N VAL A 329 26.19 -1.57 -9.13
CA VAL A 329 26.24 -2.88 -8.47
C VAL A 329 24.87 -3.26 -7.94
N ARG A 330 24.41 -4.47 -8.29
CA ARG A 330 23.12 -5.03 -7.88
C ARG A 330 23.30 -6.38 -7.20
N CYS A 331 22.45 -6.67 -6.22
CA CYS A 331 22.45 -7.97 -5.55
C CYS A 331 22.08 -9.06 -6.54
N SER A 332 22.90 -10.11 -6.67
CA SER A 332 22.57 -11.22 -7.59
C SER A 332 21.44 -12.13 -7.11
N GLY A 333 21.02 -12.02 -5.84
CA GLY A 333 19.92 -12.81 -5.30
C GLY A 333 18.54 -12.25 -5.64
N CYS A 334 18.39 -10.92 -5.67
CA CYS A 334 17.09 -10.25 -5.85
C CYS A 334 17.11 -9.07 -6.83
N ASP A 335 18.22 -8.87 -7.54
CA ASP A 335 18.43 -7.76 -8.49
C ASP A 335 18.29 -6.35 -7.88
N SER A 336 18.27 -6.22 -6.55
CA SER A 336 18.16 -4.92 -5.88
C SER A 336 19.42 -4.07 -6.09
N HIS A 337 19.21 -2.78 -6.37
CA HIS A 337 20.28 -1.79 -6.47
C HIS A 337 20.98 -1.60 -5.11
N LEU A 338 22.31 -1.63 -5.12
CA LEU A 338 23.13 -1.48 -3.92
C LEU A 338 23.90 -0.15 -3.93
N GLY A 339 24.40 0.26 -5.09
CA GLY A 339 25.23 1.46 -5.25
C GLY A 339 26.12 1.35 -6.48
N HIS A 340 27.37 1.78 -6.35
CA HIS A 340 28.32 1.80 -7.48
C HIS A 340 29.71 1.27 -7.11
N LEU A 341 30.36 0.64 -8.09
CA LEU A 341 31.76 0.23 -8.05
C LEU A 341 32.63 1.25 -8.81
N PHE A 342 33.69 1.68 -8.15
CA PHE A 342 34.71 2.55 -8.73
C PHE A 342 36.05 1.82 -8.79
N HIS A 343 36.73 1.89 -9.93
CA HIS A 343 38.08 1.37 -10.10
C HIS A 343 39.08 2.50 -9.87
N GLU A 344 39.71 2.51 -8.69
CA GLU A 344 40.66 3.53 -8.28
C GLU A 344 42.10 3.01 -8.32
N SER A 345 43.09 3.90 -8.28
CA SER A 345 44.51 3.52 -8.32
C SER A 345 44.94 2.63 -7.16
N LYS A 346 44.21 2.67 -6.03
CA LYS A 346 44.46 1.87 -4.84
C LYS A 346 43.69 0.55 -4.81
N GLY A 347 42.88 0.27 -5.83
CA GLY A 347 42.01 -0.90 -5.91
C GLY A 347 40.54 -0.53 -6.14
N PRO A 348 39.67 -1.55 -6.23
CA PRO A 348 38.22 -1.34 -6.34
C PRO A 348 37.65 -0.76 -5.05
N ARG A 349 36.64 0.11 -5.21
CA ARG A 349 35.83 0.66 -4.11
C ARG A 349 34.35 0.45 -4.42
N TYR A 350 33.73 -0.45 -3.69
CA TYR A 350 32.28 -0.62 -3.65
C TYR A 350 31.72 0.46 -2.72
N CYS A 351 31.04 1.45 -3.29
CA CYS A 351 30.37 2.54 -2.56
C CYS A 351 28.88 2.20 -2.49
N ILE A 352 28.42 1.76 -1.31
CA ILE A 352 27.12 1.10 -1.15
C ILE A 352 26.20 1.96 -0.30
N ASN A 353 24.92 2.05 -0.63
CA ASN A 353 23.96 2.75 0.21
C ASN A 353 23.76 1.97 1.53
N SER A 354 23.78 2.65 2.68
CA SER A 354 23.62 1.98 3.97
C SER A 354 22.26 1.32 4.10
N ILE A 355 21.22 1.96 3.53
CA ILE A 355 19.84 1.47 3.58
C ILE A 355 19.66 0.09 2.91
N CYS A 356 20.57 -0.29 2.01
CA CYS A 356 20.58 -1.58 1.30
C CYS A 356 21.26 -2.70 2.10
N LEU A 357 21.83 -2.39 3.26
CA LEU A 357 22.57 -3.32 4.10
C LEU A 357 21.81 -3.58 5.41
N ASP A 358 21.90 -4.82 5.89
CA ASP A 358 21.66 -5.17 7.28
C ASP A 358 22.95 -5.83 7.82
N PHE A 359 23.25 -5.64 9.11
CA PHE A 359 24.49 -6.13 9.70
C PHE A 359 24.25 -7.37 10.57
N LYS A 360 25.15 -8.34 10.47
CA LYS A 360 25.17 -9.55 11.31
C LYS A 360 26.54 -9.68 11.96
N GLU A 361 26.57 -9.56 13.28
CA GLU A 361 27.77 -9.78 14.10
C GLU A 361 28.27 -11.23 13.98
N GLU A 362 29.60 -11.42 14.07
CA GLU A 362 30.28 -12.73 13.94
C GLU A 362 30.21 -13.59 15.22
#